data_AF-A0A645E8I2-F1
#
_entry.id   AF-A0A645E8I2-F1
#
_cell.length_a   1.000
_cell.length_b   1.000
_cell.length_c   1.000
_cell.angle_alpha   90.00
_cell.angle_beta   90.00
_cell.angle_gamma   90.00
#
_symmetry.space_group_name_H-M   'P 1'
#
loop_
_entity.id
_entity.type
_entity.pdbx_description
1 polymer ?
#
loop_
_entity_poly.entity_id
_entity_poly.type
_entity_poly.pdbx_seq_one_letter_code
_entity_poly.pdbx_strand_id
1 'polypeptide(L)'
;MKEKSKAHDANCELDIRIFCEYFAKDLRITKRFVGTEPNCGVTNAYNAKMKELLPQYGIKFVEIERKQIDGMPISASAVRRFLHEGNMAEVEKLVPPTTFAYLKQHWAQYQKPRN
;
A
#
# COMPACT_ATOMS: atom_id res chain seq x y z
N MET A 1 -2.35 -26.99 0.27
CA MET A 1 -2.15 -25.73 -0.49
C MET A 1 -3.44 -25.16 -1.10
N LYS A 2 -4.45 -25.96 -1.51
CA LYS A 2 -5.73 -25.45 -2.07
C LYS A 2 -6.66 -24.72 -1.08
N GLU A 3 -6.63 -25.03 0.23
CA GLU A 3 -7.54 -24.42 1.21
C GLU A 3 -7.15 -22.99 1.61
N LYS A 4 -5.84 -22.69 1.73
CA LYS A 4 -5.36 -21.35 2.10
C LYS A 4 -5.71 -20.28 1.06
N SER A 5 -5.73 -20.63 -0.22
CA SER A 5 -6.12 -19.70 -1.31
C SER A 5 -7.60 -19.34 -1.24
N LYS A 6 -8.50 -20.32 -1.05
CA LYS A 6 -9.94 -20.04 -0.93
C LYS A 6 -10.29 -19.20 0.29
N ALA A 7 -9.62 -19.46 1.43
CA ALA A 7 -9.80 -18.66 2.64
C ALA A 7 -9.33 -17.21 2.44
N HIS A 8 -8.22 -17.02 1.73
CA HIS A 8 -7.71 -15.70 1.38
C HIS A 8 -8.68 -14.92 0.48
N ASP A 9 -9.24 -15.56 -0.54
CA ASP A 9 -10.18 -14.92 -1.47
C ASP A 9 -11.51 -14.54 -0.79
N ALA A 10 -12.04 -15.42 0.07
CA ALA A 10 -13.23 -15.13 0.87
C ALA A 10 -12.99 -13.97 1.85
N ASN A 11 -11.81 -13.90 2.45
CA ASN A 11 -11.42 -12.79 3.32
C ASN A 11 -11.30 -11.47 2.55
N CYS A 12 -10.77 -11.48 1.32
CA CYS A 12 -10.66 -10.29 0.48
C CYS A 12 -12.04 -9.70 0.15
N GLU A 13 -12.98 -10.54 -0.28
CA GLU A 13 -14.33 -10.07 -0.60
C GLU A 13 -15.06 -9.53 0.63
N LEU A 14 -14.99 -10.24 1.76
CA LEU A 14 -15.61 -9.80 3.01
C LEU A 14 -15.05 -8.43 3.45
N ASP A 15 -13.73 -8.26 3.41
CA ASP A 15 -13.07 -7.00 3.76
C ASP A 15 -13.53 -5.83 2.86
N ILE A 16 -13.58 -6.06 1.54
CA ILE A 16 -14.05 -5.03 0.59
C ILE A 16 -15.53 -4.69 0.82
N ARG A 17 -16.38 -5.68 1.10
CA ARG A 17 -17.80 -5.45 1.41
C ARG A 17 -17.96 -4.67 2.70
N ILE A 18 -17.23 -5.03 3.76
CA ILE A 18 -17.23 -4.29 5.03
C ILE A 18 -16.83 -2.84 4.78
N PHE A 19 -15.77 -2.60 4.01
CA PHE A 19 -15.36 -1.25 3.60
C PHE A 19 -16.50 -0.49 2.90
N CYS A 20 -17.14 -1.09 1.91
CA CYS A 20 -18.20 -0.44 1.15
C CYS A 20 -19.46 -0.15 2.00
N GLU A 21 -19.90 -1.12 2.79
CA GLU A 21 -21.17 -1.07 3.51
C GLU A 21 -21.09 -0.18 4.75
N TYR A 22 -19.98 -0.24 5.50
CA TYR A 22 -19.87 0.42 6.81
C TYR A 22 -19.00 1.68 6.80
N PHE A 23 -18.08 1.85 5.85
CA PHE A 23 -17.16 2.99 5.85
C PHE A 23 -17.38 3.93 4.67
N ALA A 24 -17.47 3.40 3.45
CA ALA A 24 -17.46 4.23 2.26
C ALA A 24 -18.69 5.14 2.17
N LYS A 25 -19.86 4.65 2.59
CA LYS A 25 -21.10 5.41 2.61
C LYS A 25 -21.02 6.61 3.55
N ASP A 26 -20.67 6.36 4.82
CA ASP A 26 -20.68 7.40 5.86
C ASP A 26 -19.55 8.42 5.66
N LEU A 27 -18.43 7.99 5.08
CA LEU A 27 -17.31 8.85 4.70
C LEU A 27 -17.46 9.48 3.31
N ARG A 28 -18.56 9.21 2.59
CA ARG A 28 -18.83 9.70 1.23
C ARG A 28 -17.69 9.42 0.24
N ILE A 29 -17.06 8.25 0.36
CA ILE A 29 -15.99 7.82 -0.52
C ILE A 29 -16.60 7.41 -1.86
N THR A 30 -16.25 8.13 -2.92
CA THR A 30 -16.76 7.88 -4.29
C THR A 30 -15.69 7.35 -5.23
N LYS A 31 -14.42 7.36 -4.81
CA LYS A 31 -13.28 6.89 -5.61
C LYS A 31 -12.25 6.23 -4.70
N ARG A 32 -11.62 5.17 -5.21
CA ARG A 32 -10.49 4.51 -4.56
C ARG A 32 -9.35 4.39 -5.56
N PHE A 33 -8.20 4.93 -5.18
CA PHE A 33 -6.96 4.87 -5.94
C PHE A 33 -6.08 3.74 -5.41
N VAL A 34 -5.56 2.91 -6.30
CA VAL A 34 -4.61 1.85 -5.94
C VAL A 34 -3.42 1.87 -6.89
N GLY A 35 -2.25 1.51 -6.39
CA GLY A 35 -1.08 1.27 -7.23
C GLY A 35 -1.14 -0.11 -7.88
N THR A 36 -0.59 -0.26 -9.08
CA THR A 36 -0.35 -1.58 -9.68
C THR A 36 0.61 -2.39 -8.79
N GLU A 37 0.31 -3.67 -8.57
CA GLU A 37 1.17 -4.57 -7.80
C GLU A 37 1.36 -5.90 -8.56
N PRO A 38 2.28 -5.94 -9.55
CA PRO A 38 2.53 -7.16 -10.32
C PRO A 38 3.31 -8.23 -9.55
N ASN A 39 4.02 -7.83 -8.49
CA ASN A 39 5.00 -8.68 -7.80
C ASN A 39 4.42 -9.38 -6.55
N CYS A 40 3.18 -9.10 -6.17
CA CYS A 40 2.50 -9.72 -5.03
C CYS A 40 1.15 -10.29 -5.47
N GLY A 41 1.08 -11.62 -5.63
CA GLY A 41 -0.14 -12.30 -6.10
C GLY A 41 -1.36 -12.06 -5.20
N VAL A 42 -1.14 -11.93 -3.88
CA VAL A 42 -2.17 -11.59 -2.89
C VAL A 42 -2.76 -10.21 -3.15
N THR A 43 -1.91 -9.19 -3.28
CA THR A 43 -2.36 -7.82 -3.52
C THR A 43 -2.99 -7.67 -4.90
N ASN A 44 -2.47 -8.39 -5.90
CA ASN A 44 -3.05 -8.40 -7.24
C ASN A 44 -4.49 -8.96 -7.24
N ALA A 45 -4.70 -10.10 -6.56
CA ALA A 45 -6.04 -10.68 -6.40
C ALA A 45 -6.99 -9.73 -5.66
N TYR A 46 -6.50 -9.03 -4.64
CA TYR A 46 -7.27 -8.01 -3.92
C TYR A 46 -7.64 -6.81 -4.83
N ASN A 47 -6.71 -6.31 -5.65
CA ASN A 47 -6.98 -5.28 -6.68
C ASN A 47 -8.04 -5.75 -7.68
N ALA A 48 -7.94 -6.99 -8.16
CA ALA A 48 -8.93 -7.56 -9.07
C ALA A 48 -10.33 -7.61 -8.44
N LYS A 49 -10.41 -8.03 -7.16
CA LYS A 49 -11.68 -8.04 -6.41
C LYS A 49 -12.24 -6.65 -6.15
N MET A 50 -11.39 -5.67 -5.83
CA MET A 50 -11.83 -4.27 -5.71
C MET A 50 -12.37 -3.73 -7.04
N LYS A 51 -11.72 -4.04 -8.16
CA LYS A 51 -12.16 -3.63 -9.49
C LYS A 51 -13.55 -4.18 -9.83
N GLU A 52 -13.87 -5.39 -9.37
CA GLU A 52 -15.17 -6.03 -9.52
C GLU A 52 -16.26 -5.45 -8.59
N LEU A 53 -15.94 -5.28 -7.30
CA LEU A 53 -16.93 -4.98 -6.26
C LEU A 53 -17.20 -3.49 -6.07
N LEU A 54 -16.18 -2.63 -6.08
CA LEU A 54 -16.35 -1.19 -5.78
C LEU A 54 -17.38 -0.48 -6.68
N PRO A 55 -17.42 -0.73 -8.00
CA PRO A 55 -18.40 -0.07 -8.87
C PRO A 55 -19.86 -0.39 -8.50
N GLN A 56 -20.12 -1.55 -7.90
CA GLN A 56 -21.46 -1.97 -7.46
C GLN A 56 -21.99 -1.09 -6.31
N TYR A 57 -21.08 -0.44 -5.58
CA TYR A 57 -21.39 0.51 -4.50
C TYR A 57 -21.26 1.97 -4.94
N GLY A 58 -21.14 2.24 -6.25
CA GLY A 58 -20.94 3.59 -6.79
C GLY A 58 -19.55 4.16 -6.56
N ILE A 59 -18.56 3.32 -6.21
CA ILE A 59 -17.17 3.73 -5.96
C ILE A 59 -16.34 3.47 -7.21
N LYS A 60 -15.76 4.51 -7.79
CA LYS A 60 -14.86 4.37 -8.93
C LYS A 60 -13.52 3.77 -8.49
N PHE A 61 -13.18 2.61 -9.05
CA PHE A 61 -11.84 2.05 -8.95
C PHE A 61 -10.89 2.73 -9.94
N VAL A 62 -9.74 3.21 -9.44
CA VAL A 62 -8.70 3.83 -10.27
C VAL A 62 -7.37 3.16 -9.95
N GLU A 63 -6.86 2.39 -10.89
CA GLU A 63 -5.51 1.81 -10.80
C GLU A 63 -4.50 2.75 -11.46
N ILE A 64 -3.41 3.04 -10.74
CA ILE A 64 -2.33 3.92 -11.16
C ILE A 64 -1.06 3.09 -11.24
N GLU A 65 -0.27 3.27 -12.30
CA GLU A 65 1.03 2.63 -12.42
C GLU A 65 1.94 2.94 -11.23
N ARG A 66 2.64 1.91 -10.76
CA ARG A 66 3.56 2.03 -9.64
C ARG A 66 4.69 2.96 -10.00
N LYS A 67 4.82 4.06 -9.26
CA LYS A 67 5.91 5.03 -9.44
C LYS A 67 7.27 4.37 -9.22
N GLN A 68 8.20 4.66 -10.12
CA GLN A 68 9.58 4.18 -10.07
C GLN A 68 10.55 5.37 -10.08
N ILE A 69 11.74 5.17 -9.50
CA ILE A 69 12.89 6.07 -9.59
C ILE A 69 14.07 5.20 -9.99
N ASP A 70 14.76 5.59 -11.07
CA ASP A 70 15.90 4.85 -11.62
C ASP A 70 15.61 3.36 -11.89
N GLY A 71 14.39 3.06 -12.35
CA GLY A 71 13.92 1.68 -12.61
C GLY A 71 13.60 0.86 -11.36
N MET A 72 13.77 1.43 -10.16
CA MET A 72 13.37 0.79 -8.90
C MET A 72 12.00 1.28 -8.42
N PRO A 73 11.09 0.37 -8.04
CA PRO A 73 9.81 0.77 -7.47
C PRO A 73 9.97 1.51 -6.14
N ILE A 74 9.31 2.67 -6.00
CA ILE A 74 9.23 3.36 -4.71
C ILE A 74 8.41 2.48 -3.76
N SER A 75 8.98 2.12 -2.60
CA SER A 75 8.28 1.34 -1.58
C SER A 75 8.74 1.67 -0.17
N ALA A 76 7.82 1.60 0.79
CA ALA A 76 8.13 1.83 2.21
C ALA A 76 9.16 0.80 2.75
N SER A 77 9.16 -0.42 2.22
CA SER A 77 10.14 -1.44 2.60
C SER A 77 11.55 -1.07 2.14
N ALA A 78 11.71 -0.53 0.93
CA ALA A 78 13.00 -0.02 0.45
C ALA A 78 13.49 1.16 1.29
N VAL A 79 12.60 2.11 1.60
CA VAL A 79 12.94 3.26 2.47
C VAL A 79 13.42 2.78 3.84
N ARG A 80 12.70 1.87 4.51
CA ARG A 80 13.13 1.33 5.82
C ARG A 80 14.47 0.60 5.72
N ARG A 81 14.69 -0.19 4.67
CA ARG A 81 15.96 -0.88 4.44
C ARG A 81 17.12 0.12 4.37
N PHE A 82 17.03 1.17 3.54
CA PHE A 82 18.07 2.19 3.45
C PHE A 82 18.26 2.98 4.76
N LEU A 83 17.16 3.27 5.47
CA LEU A 83 17.23 3.90 6.79
C LEU A 83 17.98 3.02 7.82
N HIS A 84 17.81 1.70 7.78
CA HIS A 84 18.55 0.76 8.63
C HIS A 84 20.01 0.61 8.20
N GLU A 85 20.28 0.67 6.90
CA GLU A 85 21.64 0.68 6.32
C GLU A 85 22.36 2.03 6.53
N GLY A 86 21.68 3.05 7.07
CA GLY A 86 22.22 4.40 7.25
C GLY A 86 22.39 5.19 5.95
N ASN A 87 21.86 4.68 4.84
CA ASN A 87 22.00 5.28 3.51
C ASN A 87 20.95 6.38 3.27
N MET A 88 21.18 7.54 3.89
CA MET A 88 20.25 8.69 3.81
C MET A 88 20.16 9.28 2.39
N ALA A 89 21.19 9.13 1.56
CA ALA A 89 21.17 9.61 0.18
C ALA A 89 20.11 8.88 -0.67
N GLU A 90 19.99 7.56 -0.52
CA GLU A 90 18.95 6.79 -1.21
C GLU A 90 17.55 7.06 -0.63
N VAL A 91 17.45 7.34 0.68
CA VAL A 91 16.18 7.75 1.30
C VAL A 91 15.68 9.06 0.69
N GLU A 92 16.55 10.06 0.54
CA GLU A 92 16.22 11.37 -0.02
C GLU A 92 15.64 11.28 -1.43
N LYS A 93 16.14 10.36 -2.25
CA LYS A 93 15.60 10.11 -3.59
C LYS A 93 14.18 9.54 -3.57
N LEU A 94 13.86 8.69 -2.59
CA LEU A 94 12.61 7.92 -2.58
C LEU A 94 11.42 8.63 -1.93
N VAL A 95 11.65 9.70 -1.16
CA VAL A 95 10.59 10.37 -0.39
C VAL A 95 10.55 11.87 -0.67
N PRO A 96 9.40 12.53 -0.49
CA PRO A 96 9.33 13.99 -0.58
C PRO A 96 10.28 14.69 0.41
N PRO A 97 10.75 15.92 0.12
CA PRO A 97 11.68 16.66 0.98
C PRO A 97 11.19 16.82 2.43
N THR A 98 9.88 17.00 2.62
CA THR A 98 9.27 17.11 3.96
C THR A 98 9.38 15.81 4.75
N THR A 99 9.15 14.67 4.09
CA THR A 99 9.34 13.34 4.69
C THR A 99 10.81 13.09 5.00
N PHE A 100 11.72 13.47 4.08
CA PHE A 100 13.16 13.31 4.32
C PHE A 100 13.63 14.12 5.53
N ALA A 101 13.21 15.38 5.63
CA ALA A 101 13.54 16.24 6.77
C ALA A 101 13.04 15.63 8.10
N TYR A 102 11.79 15.14 8.13
CA TYR A 102 11.25 14.45 9.30
C TYR A 102 12.07 13.21 9.67
N LEU A 103 12.39 12.35 8.69
CA LEU A 103 13.18 11.16 8.93
C LEU A 103 14.59 11.51 9.42
N LYS A 104 15.24 12.50 8.83
CA LYS A 104 16.57 12.95 9.26
C LYS A 104 16.59 13.45 10.71
N GLN A 105 15.54 14.17 11.12
CA GLN A 105 15.42 14.69 12.47
C GLN A 105 15.11 13.60 13.51
N HIS A 106 14.26 12.63 13.16
CA HIS A 106 13.66 11.73 14.14
C HIS A 106 14.13 10.28 14.05
N TRP A 107 14.77 9.83 12.96
CA TRP A 107 15.07 8.41 12.75
C TRP A 107 15.91 7.79 13.87
N ALA A 108 16.88 8.54 14.42
CA ALA A 108 17.73 8.07 15.51
C ALA A 108 16.93 7.59 16.74
N GLN A 109 15.76 8.18 17.02
CA GLN A 109 14.92 7.76 18.16
C GLN A 109 14.25 6.40 17.96
N TYR A 110 14.15 5.93 16.70
CA TYR A 110 13.54 4.67 16.30
C TYR A 110 14.56 3.54 16.11
N GLN A 111 15.86 3.79 16.34
CA GLN A 111 16.91 2.77 16.28
C GLN A 111 17.07 1.98 17.59
N LYS A 112 16.27 2.27 18.63
CA LYS A 112 16.31 1.50 19.88
C LYS A 112 15.91 0.05 19.58
N PRO A 113 16.66 -0.96 20.08
CA PRO A 113 16.24 -2.35 19.93
C PRO A 113 14.83 -2.52 20.51
N ARG A 114 13.99 -3.28 19.81
CA ARG A 114 12.77 -3.82 20.42
C ARG A 114 13.23 -4.68 21.59
N ASN A 115 13.02 -4.20 22.81
CA ASN A 115 13.11 -5.03 24.01
C ASN A 115 12.15 -6.21 23.91
#